data_AF-A0AAW9B8F8-F1
#
_entry.id   AF-A0AAW9B8F8-F1
#
_cell.length_a   1.000
_cell.length_b   1.000
_cell.length_c   1.000
_cell.angle_alpha   90.00
_cell.angle_beta   90.00
_cell.angle_gamma   90.00
#
_symmetry.space_group_name_H-M   'P 1'
#
loop_
_entity.id
_entity.type
_entity.pdbx_description
1 polymer ?
#
loop_
_entity_poly.entity_id
_entity_poly.type
_entity_poly.pdbx_seq_one_letter_code
_entity_poly.pdbx_strand_id
1 'polypeptide(L)' 'EVVVMIRAMSLMNKGAYEEAHRLLEPLCTAYPDLISLAALAAAKAGLLSQAERWMELAAQGSEESQAFAASFTQDIRNLG' A
#
# COMPACT_ATOMS: atom_id res chain seq x y z
N GLU A 1 8.16 -12.20 5.16
CA GLU A 1 8.26 -10.76 4.82
C GLU A 1 8.77 -10.53 3.39
N VAL A 2 10.08 -10.66 3.12
CA VAL A 2 10.69 -10.29 1.82
C VAL A 2 10.11 -11.02 0.59
N VAL A 3 9.85 -12.33 0.70
CA VAL A 3 9.30 -13.13 -0.42
C VAL A 3 7.91 -12.65 -0.84
N VAL A 4 7.09 -12.21 0.13
CA VAL A 4 5.74 -11.71 -0.17
C VAL A 4 5.82 -10.32 -0.79
N MET A 5 6.73 -9.48 -0.33
CA MET A 5 6.99 -8.17 -0.93
C MET A 5 7.42 -8.30 -2.40
N ILE A 6 8.37 -9.19 -2.70
CA ILE A 6 8.80 -9.48 -4.09
C ILE A 6 7.62 -9.97 -4.94
N ARG A 7 6.78 -10.85 -4.39
CA ARG A 7 5.62 -11.38 -5.11
C ARG A 7 4.56 -10.30 -5.36
N ALA A 8 4.30 -9.44 -4.39
CA ALA A 8 3.38 -8.32 -4.54
C ALA A 8 3.90 -7.32 -5.58
N MET A 9 5.17 -6.94 -5.54
CA MET A 9 5.78 -6.09 -6.57
C MET A 9 5.71 -6.73 -7.96
N SER A 10 5.93 -8.04 -8.07
CA SER A 10 5.79 -8.77 -9.34
C SER A 10 4.35 -8.72 -9.87
N LEU A 11 3.34 -8.85 -9.00
CA LEU A 11 1.92 -8.72 -9.37
C LEU A 11 1.59 -7.29 -9.81
N MET A 12 2.07 -6.29 -9.08
CA MET A 12 1.87 -4.88 -9.45
C MET A 12 2.53 -4.53 -10.79
N ASN A 13 3.73 -5.04 -11.05
CA ASN A 13 4.41 -4.87 -12.35
C ASN A 13 3.64 -5.50 -13.51
N LYS A 14 2.80 -6.50 -13.24
CA LYS A 14 1.91 -7.14 -14.22
C LYS A 14 0.54 -6.46 -14.32
N GLY A 15 0.29 -5.39 -13.57
CA GLY A 15 -1.00 -4.72 -13.47
C GLY A 15 -2.03 -5.44 -12.60
N ALA A 16 -1.64 -6.52 -11.91
CA ALA A 16 -2.52 -7.28 -11.02
C ALA A 16 -2.57 -6.65 -9.61
N TYR A 17 -3.04 -5.41 -9.55
CA TYR A 17 -2.99 -4.59 -8.33
C TYR A 17 -3.91 -5.10 -7.21
N GLU A 18 -5.11 -5.59 -7.54
CA GLU A 18 -6.02 -6.18 -6.54
C GLU A 18 -5.45 -7.46 -5.90
N GLU A 19 -4.81 -8.32 -6.69
CA GLU A 19 -4.19 -9.54 -6.19
C GLU A 19 -2.99 -9.22 -5.30
N ALA A 20 -2.19 -8.22 -5.69
CA ALA A 20 -1.11 -7.71 -4.86
C ALA A 20 -1.64 -7.17 -3.53
N HIS A 21 -2.74 -6.40 -3.57
CA HIS A 21 -3.37 -5.86 -2.37
C HIS A 21 -3.87 -6.97 -1.42
N ARG A 22 -4.64 -7.94 -1.94
CA ARG A 22 -5.14 -9.09 -1.17
C ARG A 22 -4.00 -9.92 -0.54
N LEU A 23 -2.86 -9.99 -1.20
CA LEU A 23 -1.69 -10.69 -0.69
C LEU A 23 -1.01 -9.92 0.47
N LEU A 24 -1.04 -8.59 0.43
CA LEU A 24 -0.38 -7.71 1.40
C LEU A 24 -1.26 -7.39 2.62
N GLU A 25 -2.58 -7.24 2.43
CA GLU A 25 -3.55 -6.88 3.48
C GLU A 25 -3.37 -7.65 4.80
N PRO A 26 -3.33 -9.01 4.81
CA PRO A 26 -3.19 -9.76 6.06
C PRO A 26 -1.81 -9.61 6.72
N LEU A 27 -0.80 -9.17 5.97
CA LEU A 27 0.57 -9.04 6.46
C LEU A 27 0.84 -7.65 7.02
N CYS A 28 0.05 -6.65 6.67
CA CYS A 28 0.19 -5.28 7.17
C CYS A 28 0.02 -5.19 8.69
N THR A 29 -0.72 -6.13 9.31
CA THR A 29 -0.85 -6.21 10.77
C THR A 29 0.42 -6.73 11.46
N ALA A 30 1.16 -7.61 10.80
CA ALA A 30 2.40 -8.19 11.32
C ALA A 30 3.64 -7.37 10.93
N TYR A 31 3.57 -6.66 9.80
CA TYR A 31 4.65 -5.89 9.20
C TYR A 31 4.11 -4.53 8.75
N PRO A 32 4.12 -3.52 9.65
CA PRO A 32 3.65 -2.17 9.34
C PRO A 32 4.35 -1.53 8.13
N ASP A 33 5.61 -1.91 7.86
CA ASP A 33 6.39 -1.40 6.73
C ASP A 33 5.78 -1.79 5.37
N LEU A 34 4.92 -2.82 5.33
CA LEU A 34 4.20 -3.25 4.13
C LEU A 34 2.92 -2.43 3.86
N ILE A 35 2.47 -1.63 4.84
CA ILE A 35 1.26 -0.79 4.70
C ILE A 35 1.39 0.14 3.49
N SER A 36 2.58 0.72 3.30
CA SER A 36 2.89 1.58 2.16
C SER A 36 2.68 0.88 0.81
N LEU A 37 3.11 -0.39 0.72
CA LEU A 37 2.96 -1.19 -0.49
C LEU A 37 1.49 -1.59 -0.71
N ALA A 38 0.75 -1.89 0.37
CA ALA A 38 -0.68 -2.20 0.31
C ALA A 38 -1.50 -0.98 -0.11
N ALA A 39 -1.20 0.20 0.43
CA ALA A 39 -1.82 1.46 0.02
C ALA A 39 -1.60 1.73 -1.48
N LEU A 40 -0.38 1.52 -1.97
CA LEU A 40 -0.05 1.68 -3.40
C LEU A 40 -0.81 0.69 -4.28
N ALA A 41 -0.88 -0.59 -3.88
CA ALA A 41 -1.63 -1.61 -4.61
C ALA A 41 -3.13 -1.29 -4.64
N ALA A 42 -3.72 -0.88 -3.51
CA ALA A 42 -5.12 -0.47 -3.43
C ALA A 42 -5.42 0.74 -4.33
N ALA A 43 -4.58 1.78 -4.27
CA ALA A 43 -4.74 2.98 -5.09
C ALA A 43 -4.66 2.67 -6.58
N LYS A 44 -3.68 1.86 -7.01
CA LYS A 44 -3.54 1.44 -8.41
C LYS A 44 -4.65 0.50 -8.87
N ALA A 45 -5.28 -0.23 -7.96
CA ALA A 45 -6.48 -1.02 -8.22
C ALA A 45 -7.77 -0.18 -8.31
N GLY A 46 -7.72 1.13 -8.03
CA GLY A 46 -8.91 1.98 -7.95
C GLY A 46 -9.71 1.81 -6.65
N LEU A 47 -9.17 1.08 -5.66
CA LEU A 47 -9.77 0.87 -4.34
C LEU A 47 -9.42 2.05 -3.41
N LEU A 48 -9.85 3.26 -3.78
CA LEU A 48 -9.49 4.50 -3.10
C LEU A 48 -9.83 4.47 -1.60
N SER A 49 -11.00 3.96 -1.22
CA SER A 49 -11.40 3.86 0.19
C SER A 49 -10.49 2.93 1.01
N GLN A 50 -9.93 1.89 0.39
CA GLN A 50 -8.97 1.03 1.07
C GLN A 50 -7.60 1.70 1.15
N ALA A 51 -7.17 2.39 0.07
CA ALA A 51 -5.93 3.15 0.08
C ALA A 51 -5.95 4.22 1.17
N GLU A 52 -7.03 5.00 1.31
CA GLU A 52 -7.21 5.99 2.37
C GLU A 52 -7.09 5.35 3.77
N ARG A 53 -7.73 4.21 3.99
CA ARG A 53 -7.62 3.47 5.26
C ARG A 53 -6.19 3.04 5.57
N TRP A 54 -5.43 2.57 4.58
CA TRP A 54 -4.02 2.23 4.77
C TRP A 54 -3.16 3.45 5.04
N MET A 55 -3.50 4.59 4.45
CA MET A 55 -2.78 5.85 4.65
C MET A 55 -3.02 6.42 6.06
N GLU A 56 -4.23 6.29 6.59
CA GLU A 56 -4.52 6.62 8.00
C GLU A 56 -3.73 5.74 8.96
N LEU A 57 -3.57 4.44 8.64
CA LEU A 57 -2.77 3.52 9.43
C LEU A 57 -1.26 3.82 9.32
N ALA A 58 -0.77 4.16 8.12
CA ALA A 58 0.61 4.57 7.89
C ALA A 58 0.95 5.89 8.61
N ALA A 59 0.01 6.83 8.67
CA ALA A 59 0.15 8.10 9.39
C ALA A 59 0.25 7.92 10.92
N GLN A 60 -0.22 6.79 11.45
CA GLN A 60 -0.11 6.42 12.86
C GLN A 60 1.11 5.51 13.14
N GLY A 61 1.85 5.13 12.09
CA GLY A 61 3.00 4.23 12.15
C GLY A 61 4.34 4.94 12.39
N SER A 62 5.42 4.31 11.94
CA SER A 62 6.80 4.82 12.00
C SER A 62 6.99 6.12 11.21
N GLU A 63 8.05 6.90 11.49
CA GLU A 63 8.38 8.12 10.72
C GLU A 63 8.49 7.85 9.21
N GLU A 64 9.00 6.68 8.82
CA GLU A 64 9.10 6.23 7.43
C GLU A 64 7.72 5.98 6.80
N SER A 65 6.79 5.39 7.58
CA SER A 65 5.40 5.20 7.17
C SER A 65 4.66 6.53 7.05
N GLN A 66 4.92 7.48 7.95
CA GLN A 66 4.35 8.84 7.90
C GLN A 66 4.86 9.63 6.70
N ALA A 67 6.16 9.56 6.40
CA ALA A 67 6.76 10.19 5.23
C ALA A 67 6.17 9.61 3.93
N PHE A 68 5.99 8.29 3.87
CA PHE A 68 5.29 7.65 2.76
C PHE A 68 3.83 8.12 2.66
N ALA A 69 3.10 8.16 3.78
CA ALA A 69 1.71 8.62 3.79
C ALA A 69 1.57 10.08 3.32
N ALA A 70 2.49 10.97 3.72
CA ALA A 70 2.48 12.36 3.26
C ALA A 70 2.75 12.46 1.76
N SER A 71 3.79 11.78 1.25
CA SER A 71 4.15 11.78 -0.17
C SER A 71 3.05 11.14 -1.02
N PHE A 72 2.52 9.99 -0.58
CA PHE A 72 1.58 9.20 -1.36
C PHE A 72 0.15 9.77 -1.33
N THR A 73 -0.25 10.51 -0.29
CA THR A 73 -1.52 11.25 -0.29
C THR A 73 -1.54 12.30 -1.39
N GLN A 74 -0.38 12.94 -1.64
CA GLN A 74 -0.22 13.90 -2.73
C GLN A 74 -0.38 13.22 -4.09
N ASP A 75 0.18 12.02 -4.26
CA ASP A 75 0.09 11.25 -5.51
C ASP A 75 -1.30 10.67 -5.77
N ILE A 76 -2.01 10.16 -4.74
CA ILE A 76 -3.39 9.69 -4.87
C ILE A 76 -4.30 10.82 -5.36
N ARG A 77 -4.14 12.04 -4.83
CA ARG A 77 -4.92 13.22 -5.25
C ARG A 77 -4.65 13.62 -6.70
N ASN A 78 -3.50 13.26 -7.26
CA ASN A 78 -3.15 13.50 -8.66
C ASN A 78 -3.60 12.34 -9.59
N LEU A 79 -4.04 11.21 -9.03
CA LEU A 79 -4.52 10.03 -9.77
C LEU A 79 -6.04 10.00 -9.96
N GLY A 80 -6.79 10.85 -9.24
CA GLY A 80 -8.22 11.09 -9.44
C GLY A 80 -8.48 12.28 -10.35
#